data_AF-A0A0S4KK89-F1
#
_entry.id   AF-A0A0S4KK89-F1
#
_cell.length_a   1.000
_cell.length_b   1.000
_cell.length_c   1.000
_cell.angle_alpha   90.00
_cell.angle_beta   90.00
_cell.angle_gamma   90.00
#
_symmetry.space_group_name_H-M   'P 1'
#
loop_
_entity.id
_entity.type
_entity.pdbx_description
1 polymer ?
#
loop_
_entity_poly.entity_id
_entity_poly.type
_entity_poly.pdbx_seq_one_letter_code
_entity_poly.pdbx_strand_id
1 'polypeptide(L)'
;MEDSSGLQRPWRETPHALFTQPRTIGSSSKQASAGRLAEDGQQVPNCWNLWWTWGKPRVQQRAVWLLGAQYVNHIPRSWHLTKKDSLKSNVQRYLRRGTTSGVSPSSERQMFEIVPPSFALPKEYVAFASCFAETRGTWIMKTVGMSRGRGISLVSDIADVIYDAPVVVQRYIERPLTVDGGYKFDLRIYVLVTSFQPRLEAFVSTLGFARIA
;
A
#
# COMPACT_ATOMS: atom_id res chain seq x y z
N MET A 1 36.42 -41.37 41.05
CA MET A 1 36.74 -41.81 39.68
C MET A 1 35.44 -41.82 38.85
N GLU A 2 34.97 -40.71 38.26
CA GLU A 2 35.70 -39.55 37.70
C GLU A 2 36.77 -40.02 36.69
N ASP A 3 36.89 -39.52 35.45
CA ASP A 3 36.06 -38.61 34.65
C ASP A 3 36.33 -38.94 33.13
N SER A 4 35.78 -38.34 32.07
CA SER A 4 35.05 -37.08 31.89
C SER A 4 34.15 -37.07 30.65
N SER A 5 33.37 -36.01 30.47
CA SER A 5 32.87 -35.58 29.14
C SER A 5 32.64 -34.06 29.09
N GLY A 6 33.71 -33.32 28.78
CA GLY A 6 33.65 -31.86 28.68
C GLY A 6 32.97 -31.38 27.40
N LEU A 7 31.75 -30.83 27.53
CA LEU A 7 31.13 -29.97 26.51
C LEU A 7 30.29 -28.89 27.22
N GLN A 8 30.91 -27.72 27.39
CA GLN A 8 30.26 -26.56 28.02
C GLN A 8 29.06 -26.09 27.18
N ARG A 9 27.87 -26.04 27.81
CA ARG A 9 26.67 -25.38 27.27
C ARG A 9 26.20 -24.30 28.25
N PRO A 10 26.51 -23.00 28.03
CA PRO A 10 26.12 -21.93 28.93
C PRO A 10 24.86 -21.19 28.44
N TRP A 11 23.72 -21.89 28.35
CA TRP A 11 22.41 -21.25 28.19
C TRP A 11 21.35 -21.99 29.03
N ARG A 12 21.40 -21.78 30.35
CA ARG A 12 20.22 -21.99 31.20
C ARG A 12 19.31 -20.79 31.02
N GLU A 13 18.07 -21.04 30.61
CA GLU A 13 17.05 -20.01 30.46
C GLU A 13 16.75 -19.37 31.82
N THR A 14 16.91 -18.05 31.92
CA THR A 14 16.31 -17.23 32.98
C THR A 14 15.04 -16.59 32.42
N PRO A 15 13.84 -16.94 32.92
CA PRO A 15 12.57 -16.43 32.40
C PRO A 15 12.27 -15.01 32.94
N HIS A 16 13.11 -14.04 32.54
CA HIS A 16 12.94 -12.62 32.86
C HIS A 16 12.92 -11.72 31.62
N ALA A 17 12.34 -12.21 30.51
CA ALA A 17 11.73 -11.34 29.52
C ALA A 17 10.30 -11.02 29.98
N LEU A 18 10.12 -9.89 30.68
CA LEU A 18 8.79 -9.34 30.96
C LEU A 18 8.10 -9.00 29.63
N PHE A 19 7.31 -9.95 29.12
CA PHE A 19 6.35 -9.72 28.02
C PHE A 19 5.26 -8.76 28.50
N THR A 20 5.59 -7.47 28.57
CA THR A 20 4.60 -6.41 28.73
C THR A 20 3.76 -6.38 27.46
N GLN A 21 2.53 -6.89 27.59
CA GLN A 21 1.46 -6.87 26.58
C GLN A 21 1.52 -5.58 25.74
N PRO A 22 1.67 -5.65 24.40
CA PRO A 22 1.72 -4.45 23.58
C PRO A 22 0.39 -3.70 23.66
N ARG A 23 0.37 -2.56 24.36
CA ARG A 23 -0.82 -1.72 24.49
C ARG A 23 -1.12 -1.01 23.17
N THR A 24 -2.04 -1.56 22.40
CA THR A 24 -2.58 -0.96 21.18
C THR A 24 -3.45 0.25 21.51
N ILE A 25 -3.11 1.43 20.98
CA ILE A 25 -4.04 2.56 20.98
C ILE A 25 -5.07 2.34 19.87
N GLY A 26 -6.21 1.76 20.23
CA GLY A 26 -7.35 1.56 19.33
C GLY A 26 -8.10 2.87 19.05
N SER A 27 -8.60 3.03 17.82
CA SER A 27 -9.17 4.29 17.33
C SER A 27 -10.64 4.52 17.70
N SER A 28 -11.01 4.38 18.97
CA SER A 28 -12.26 4.98 19.48
C SER A 28 -11.98 6.42 19.92
N SER A 29 -12.98 7.29 19.82
CA SER A 29 -12.85 8.73 20.03
C SER A 29 -12.65 9.10 21.51
N LYS A 30 -11.40 9.02 21.98
CA LYS A 30 -10.83 9.77 23.12
C LYS A 30 -9.31 9.72 22.98
N GLN A 31 -8.62 10.86 23.09
CA GLN A 31 -7.16 10.89 23.16
C GLN A 31 -6.70 10.42 24.56
N ALA A 32 -6.82 9.11 24.80
CA ALA A 32 -6.20 8.47 25.95
C ALA A 32 -4.75 8.15 25.58
N SER A 33 -3.85 9.12 25.79
CA SER A 33 -2.42 8.84 25.87
C SER A 33 -2.16 8.00 27.12
N ALA A 34 -2.29 6.68 26.97
CA ALA A 34 -1.93 5.70 27.99
C ALA A 34 -0.40 5.61 28.12
N GLY A 35 0.22 6.73 28.52
CA GLY A 35 1.63 6.79 28.84
C GLY A 35 1.92 6.06 30.14
N ARG A 36 3.18 5.65 30.32
CA ARG A 36 3.72 5.44 31.67
C ARG A 36 3.62 6.78 32.39
N LEU A 37 3.06 6.74 33.59
CA LEU A 37 3.44 7.71 34.60
C LEU A 37 4.92 7.41 34.92
N ALA A 38 5.75 8.45 34.98
CA ALA A 38 6.98 8.36 35.74
C ALA A 38 6.63 8.02 37.21
N GLU A 39 7.59 7.53 38.00
CA GLU A 39 7.36 7.28 39.43
C GLU A 39 6.93 8.58 40.16
N ASP A 40 7.28 9.73 39.59
CA ASP A 40 6.94 11.09 40.02
C ASP A 40 5.54 11.57 39.57
N GLY A 41 4.71 10.69 38.98
CA GLY A 41 3.35 11.03 38.50
C GLY A 41 3.29 11.86 37.21
N GLN A 42 4.43 12.25 36.64
CA GLN A 42 4.50 13.02 35.40
C GLN A 42 4.19 12.12 34.17
N GLN A 43 3.33 12.58 33.26
CA GLN A 43 3.08 11.86 32.00
C GLN A 43 4.31 11.94 31.09
N VAL A 44 4.93 10.80 30.79
CA VAL A 44 6.05 10.73 29.84
C VAL A 44 5.50 10.86 28.41
N PRO A 45 5.90 11.87 27.62
CA PRO A 45 5.45 11.97 26.23
C PRO A 45 5.98 10.79 25.39
N ASN A 46 5.13 10.28 24.49
CA ASN A 46 5.50 9.29 23.46
C ASN A 46 5.94 7.88 23.93
N CYS A 47 5.65 7.43 25.14
CA CYS A 47 6.01 6.07 25.58
C CYS A 47 4.99 4.97 25.14
N TRP A 48 4.88 4.75 23.82
CA TRP A 48 4.11 3.67 23.19
C TRP A 48 5.00 2.83 22.28
N ASN A 49 4.68 1.54 22.11
CA ASN A 49 5.42 0.62 21.21
C ASN A 49 4.74 0.42 19.86
N LEU A 50 3.40 0.35 19.80
CA LEU A 50 2.65 0.20 18.55
C LEU A 50 1.57 1.28 18.44
N TRP A 51 1.67 2.14 17.44
CA TRP A 51 0.61 3.05 17.05
C TRP A 51 -0.10 2.52 15.81
N TRP A 52 -1.30 1.98 16.03
CA TRP A 52 -2.20 1.58 14.95
C TRP A 52 -3.17 2.71 14.61
N THR A 53 -3.29 3.08 13.34
CA THR A 53 -4.24 4.10 12.87
C THR A 53 -4.81 3.73 11.50
N TRP A 54 -6.06 4.12 11.25
CA TRP A 54 -6.69 4.02 9.93
C TRP A 54 -6.37 5.23 9.03
N GLY A 55 -6.25 6.41 9.64
CA GLY A 55 -5.85 7.65 8.97
C GLY A 55 -4.33 7.80 8.89
N LYS A 56 -3.85 8.68 8.01
CA LYS A 56 -2.42 9.01 7.90
C LYS A 56 -1.90 9.54 9.25
N PRO A 57 -0.89 8.91 9.87
CA PRO A 57 -0.35 9.38 11.15
C PRO A 57 0.35 10.73 10.99
N ARG A 58 0.06 11.68 11.90
CA ARG A 58 0.69 13.01 11.92
C ARG A 58 2.21 12.96 12.12
N VAL A 59 2.75 11.86 12.66
CA VAL A 59 4.19 11.60 12.81
C VAL A 59 4.93 11.75 11.47
N GLN A 60 4.35 11.23 10.37
CA GLN A 60 4.93 11.34 9.02
C GLN A 60 5.00 12.78 8.49
N GLN A 61 4.25 13.72 9.07
CA GLN A 61 4.24 15.13 8.65
C GLN A 61 5.27 15.99 9.38
N ARG A 62 5.76 15.55 10.56
CA ARG A 62 6.64 16.34 11.42
C ARG A 62 8.12 15.92 11.39
N ALA A 63 8.48 14.95 10.54
CA ALA A 63 9.83 14.37 10.49
C ALA A 63 10.38 13.92 11.86
N VAL A 64 9.49 13.56 12.79
CA VAL A 64 9.86 13.03 14.10
C VAL A 64 10.33 11.60 13.88
N TRP A 65 11.62 11.36 14.08
CA TRP A 65 12.18 10.02 14.12
C TRP A 65 11.51 9.23 15.23
N LEU A 66 11.06 8.03 14.90
CA LEU A 66 10.56 7.06 15.87
C LEU A 66 11.71 6.62 16.79
N LEU A 67 11.45 6.47 18.08
CA LEU A 67 12.41 5.81 18.97
C LEU A 67 12.52 4.32 18.56
N GLY A 68 13.68 3.69 18.80
CA GLY A 68 14.02 2.38 18.20
C GLY A 68 13.05 1.22 18.48
N ALA A 69 12.21 1.33 19.53
CA ALA A 69 11.20 0.33 19.90
C ALA A 69 9.75 0.74 19.54
N GLN A 70 9.58 1.65 18.57
CA GLN A 70 8.28 2.20 18.16
C GLN A 70 7.92 1.83 16.72
N TYR A 71 6.70 1.33 16.54
CA TYR A 71 6.19 0.82 15.29
C TYR A 71 4.87 1.51 14.92
N VAL A 72 4.72 1.85 13.64
CA VAL A 72 3.51 2.48 13.11
C VAL A 72 3.07 1.70 11.88
N ASN A 73 1.77 1.40 11.76
CA ASN A 73 1.22 0.60 10.66
C ASN A 73 1.16 1.34 9.30
N HIS A 74 1.90 2.43 9.10
CA HIS A 74 1.96 3.20 7.86
C HIS A 74 3.39 3.52 7.46
N ILE A 75 3.76 3.10 6.26
CA ILE A 75 5.02 3.50 5.62
C ILE A 75 4.94 4.99 5.18
N PRO A 76 5.98 5.81 5.44
CA PRO A 76 6.06 7.18 4.95
C PRO A 76 5.91 7.26 3.43
N ARG A 77 5.13 8.23 2.96
CA ARG A 77 4.87 8.47 1.52
C ARG A 77 4.24 7.28 0.76
N SER A 78 3.57 6.35 1.44
CA SER A 78 2.82 5.21 0.84
C SER A 78 1.78 5.62 -0.23
N TRP A 79 1.38 6.89 -0.28
CA TRP A 79 0.53 7.45 -1.34
C TRP A 79 1.14 7.32 -2.75
N HIS A 80 2.45 7.14 -2.88
CA HIS A 80 3.10 6.81 -4.15
C HIS A 80 2.61 5.49 -4.78
N LEU A 81 2.12 4.55 -3.97
CA LEU A 81 1.53 3.29 -4.43
C LEU A 81 0.00 3.24 -4.26
N THR A 82 -0.54 3.88 -3.22
CA THR A 82 -1.97 3.80 -2.89
C THR A 82 -2.85 4.84 -3.57
N LYS A 83 -2.28 5.89 -4.19
CA LYS A 83 -3.03 6.93 -4.92
C LYS A 83 -2.96 6.67 -6.43
N LYS A 84 -4.13 6.61 -7.10
CA LYS A 84 -4.29 6.14 -8.50
C LYS A 84 -3.33 6.82 -9.51
N ASP A 85 -3.26 8.15 -9.46
CA ASP A 85 -2.41 8.99 -10.32
C ASP A 85 -0.91 8.78 -10.05
N SER A 86 -0.55 8.60 -8.78
CA SER A 86 0.82 8.45 -8.31
C SER A 86 1.36 7.06 -8.67
N LEU A 87 0.55 6.01 -8.50
CA LEU A 87 0.86 4.65 -8.94
C LEU A 87 1.12 4.61 -10.45
N LYS A 88 0.20 5.15 -11.25
CA LYS A 88 0.34 5.24 -12.72
C LYS A 88 1.62 6.01 -13.10
N SER A 89 1.87 7.16 -12.48
CA SER A 89 3.05 7.98 -12.78
C SER A 89 4.35 7.28 -12.40
N ASN A 90 4.35 6.51 -11.31
CA ASN A 90 5.51 5.75 -10.85
C ASN A 90 5.79 4.54 -11.75
N VAL A 91 4.77 3.78 -12.18
CA VAL A 91 4.92 2.69 -13.15
C VAL A 91 5.49 3.23 -14.47
N GLN A 92 4.93 4.30 -15.02
CA GLN A 92 5.50 4.93 -16.23
C GLN A 92 6.89 5.52 -16.04
N ARG A 93 7.24 5.98 -14.83
CA ARG A 93 8.59 6.49 -14.52
C ARG A 93 9.60 5.33 -14.44
N TYR A 94 9.19 4.18 -13.91
CA TYR A 94 9.98 2.96 -13.90
C TYR A 94 10.24 2.49 -15.34
N LEU A 95 9.17 2.28 -16.13
CA LEU A 95 9.27 1.81 -17.52
C LEU A 95 10.08 2.74 -18.44
N ARG A 96 10.02 4.07 -18.22
CA ARG A 96 10.80 5.05 -18.99
C ARG A 96 12.28 5.13 -18.61
N ARG A 97 12.67 4.74 -17.39
CA ARG A 97 14.05 4.86 -16.92
C ARG A 97 14.99 3.82 -17.54
N GLY A 98 14.44 2.70 -18.02
CA GLY A 98 15.25 1.52 -18.28
C GLY A 98 15.75 0.87 -16.98
N THR A 99 16.31 -0.32 -17.10
CA THR A 99 16.59 -1.18 -15.94
C THR A 99 17.76 -0.65 -15.13
N THR A 100 17.67 -0.71 -13.79
CA THR A 100 18.83 -0.63 -12.88
C THR A 100 19.12 -2.00 -12.24
N SER A 101 18.29 -2.99 -12.55
CA SER A 101 18.12 -4.26 -11.82
C SER A 101 18.90 -5.44 -12.40
N GLY A 102 19.63 -5.26 -13.50
CA GLY A 102 20.36 -6.33 -14.20
C GLY A 102 19.48 -7.34 -14.97
N VAL A 103 18.15 -7.18 -14.95
CA VAL A 103 17.19 -7.98 -15.72
C VAL A 103 17.05 -7.40 -17.13
N SER A 104 16.70 -8.23 -18.12
CA SER A 104 16.43 -7.76 -19.49
C SER A 104 15.30 -6.70 -19.51
N PRO A 105 15.46 -5.58 -20.23
CA PRO A 105 14.41 -4.58 -20.41
C PRO A 105 13.10 -5.13 -20.99
N SER A 106 13.14 -6.23 -21.74
CA SER A 106 11.93 -6.89 -22.27
C SER A 106 11.14 -7.58 -21.17
N SER A 107 11.80 -8.38 -20.32
CA SER A 107 11.17 -9.13 -19.22
C SER A 107 10.59 -8.21 -18.16
N GLU A 108 11.26 -7.10 -17.82
CA GLU A 108 10.70 -6.12 -16.87
C GLU A 108 9.44 -5.42 -17.42
N ARG A 109 9.39 -5.11 -18.72
CA ARG A 109 8.18 -4.53 -19.34
C ARG A 109 7.01 -5.49 -19.29
N GLN A 110 7.26 -6.78 -19.55
CA GLN A 110 6.23 -7.82 -19.53
C GLN A 110 5.54 -7.94 -18.16
N MET A 111 6.27 -7.74 -17.06
CA MET A 111 5.69 -7.74 -15.70
C MET A 111 4.63 -6.64 -15.48
N PHE A 112 4.67 -5.55 -16.26
CA PHE A 112 3.72 -4.44 -16.17
C PHE A 112 2.62 -4.46 -17.23
N GLU A 113 2.59 -5.45 -18.13
CA GLU A 113 1.49 -5.63 -19.11
C GLU A 113 0.13 -5.89 -18.45
N ILE A 114 0.13 -6.36 -17.20
CA ILE A 114 -1.06 -6.47 -16.35
C ILE A 114 -1.75 -5.13 -16.04
N VAL A 115 -1.08 -3.99 -16.30
CA VAL A 115 -1.60 -2.65 -16.06
C VAL A 115 -2.22 -2.09 -17.35
N PRO A 116 -3.55 -1.99 -17.48
CA PRO A 116 -4.17 -1.49 -18.70
C PRO A 116 -3.80 -0.02 -18.98
N PRO A 117 -3.77 0.40 -20.27
CA PRO A 117 -3.47 1.78 -20.68
C PRO A 117 -4.22 2.81 -19.85
N SER A 118 -3.49 3.80 -19.32
CA SER A 118 -3.98 4.73 -18.30
C SER A 118 -3.39 6.12 -18.48
N PHE A 119 -4.23 7.16 -18.45
CA PHE A 119 -3.90 8.56 -18.66
C PHE A 119 -4.42 9.43 -17.50
N ALA A 120 -3.67 10.47 -17.13
CA ALA A 120 -4.03 11.41 -16.07
C ALA A 120 -4.44 12.75 -16.69
N LEU A 121 -5.72 13.11 -16.57
CA LEU A 121 -6.26 14.36 -17.09
C LEU A 121 -6.16 15.49 -16.05
N PRO A 122 -6.02 16.76 -16.47
CA PRO A 122 -5.96 17.24 -17.87
C PRO A 122 -4.63 16.99 -18.59
N LYS A 123 -3.54 16.66 -17.86
CA LYS A 123 -2.16 16.72 -18.37
C LYS A 123 -1.87 15.87 -19.60
N GLU A 124 -2.58 14.76 -19.78
CA GLU A 124 -2.36 13.81 -20.88
C GLU A 124 -3.57 13.69 -21.83
N TYR A 125 -4.43 14.72 -21.87
CA TYR A 125 -5.65 14.70 -22.69
C TYR A 125 -5.38 14.40 -24.17
N VAL A 126 -4.35 15.00 -24.76
CA VAL A 126 -3.99 14.79 -26.18
C VAL A 126 -3.61 13.32 -26.44
N ALA A 127 -2.74 12.75 -25.60
CA ALA A 127 -2.32 11.35 -25.73
C ALA A 127 -3.47 10.36 -25.49
N PHE A 128 -4.37 10.69 -24.57
CA PHE A 128 -5.62 9.95 -24.37
C PHE A 128 -6.52 10.01 -25.61
N ALA A 129 -6.76 11.21 -26.19
CA ALA A 129 -7.62 11.39 -27.34
C ALA A 129 -7.12 10.62 -28.59
N SER A 130 -5.80 10.63 -28.86
CA SER A 130 -5.21 9.81 -29.92
C SER A 130 -5.43 8.32 -29.68
N CYS A 131 -5.10 7.83 -28.47
CA CYS A 131 -5.27 6.42 -28.11
C CYS A 131 -6.74 5.96 -28.13
N PHE A 132 -7.67 6.86 -27.76
CA PHE A 132 -9.12 6.62 -27.80
C PHE A 132 -9.64 6.46 -29.23
N ALA A 133 -9.17 7.30 -30.16
CA ALA A 133 -9.54 7.21 -31.57
C ALA A 133 -9.05 5.91 -32.24
N GLU A 134 -7.84 5.46 -31.88
CA GLU A 134 -7.25 4.21 -32.36
C GLU A 134 -7.89 2.96 -31.71
N THR A 135 -8.00 2.95 -30.39
CA THR A 135 -8.27 1.74 -29.59
C THR A 135 -9.74 1.67 -29.15
N ARG A 136 -10.66 1.81 -30.12
CA ARG A 136 -12.12 1.87 -29.92
C ARG A 136 -12.59 0.87 -28.85
N GLY A 137 -13.38 1.35 -27.89
CA GLY A 137 -13.94 0.55 -26.81
C GLY A 137 -14.19 1.37 -25.56
N THR A 138 -14.61 0.70 -24.48
CA THR A 138 -15.00 1.34 -23.23
C THR A 138 -13.79 1.75 -22.39
N TRP A 139 -13.87 2.92 -21.78
CA TRP A 139 -12.90 3.43 -20.80
C TRP A 139 -13.59 3.65 -19.46
N ILE A 140 -12.81 3.61 -18.38
CA ILE A 140 -13.28 3.86 -17.02
C ILE A 140 -12.54 5.09 -16.46
N MET A 141 -13.30 6.16 -16.23
CA MET A 141 -12.80 7.39 -15.61
C MET A 141 -12.91 7.27 -14.09
N LYS A 142 -11.87 7.71 -13.37
CA LYS A 142 -11.76 7.59 -11.91
C LYS A 142 -11.21 8.87 -11.31
N THR A 143 -12.01 9.61 -10.55
CA THR A 143 -11.55 10.82 -9.85
C THR A 143 -10.45 10.50 -8.85
N VAL A 144 -9.43 11.36 -8.82
CA VAL A 144 -8.26 11.23 -7.97
C VAL A 144 -8.65 11.52 -6.51
N GLY A 145 -8.11 10.74 -5.56
CA GLY A 145 -8.41 10.89 -4.13
C GLY A 145 -9.76 10.32 -3.68
N MET A 146 -10.71 10.04 -4.58
CA MET A 146 -11.99 9.41 -4.22
C MET A 146 -11.88 7.90 -4.00
N SER A 147 -12.76 7.38 -3.13
CA SER A 147 -12.86 5.98 -2.70
C SER A 147 -14.32 5.52 -2.60
N ARG A 148 -14.53 4.20 -2.43
CA ARG A 148 -15.84 3.52 -2.34
C ARG A 148 -16.71 3.70 -3.60
N GLY A 149 -16.14 3.54 -4.79
CA GLY A 149 -16.88 3.64 -6.06
C GLY A 149 -17.27 5.06 -6.50
N ARG A 150 -17.15 6.07 -5.62
CA ARG A 150 -17.50 7.46 -5.93
C ARG A 150 -16.54 8.08 -6.96
N GLY A 151 -17.07 8.88 -7.87
CA GLY A 151 -16.31 9.49 -8.97
C GLY A 151 -15.78 8.44 -9.95
N ILE A 152 -16.61 7.45 -10.28
CA ILE A 152 -16.31 6.46 -11.31
C ILE A 152 -17.43 6.52 -12.35
N SER A 153 -17.06 6.66 -13.62
CA SER A 153 -17.96 6.54 -14.76
C SER A 153 -17.32 5.67 -15.85
N LEU A 154 -18.18 5.05 -16.66
CA LEU A 154 -17.78 4.45 -17.93
C LEU A 154 -17.97 5.48 -19.04
N VAL A 155 -17.07 5.46 -20.01
CA VAL A 155 -16.96 6.41 -21.11
C VAL A 155 -16.81 5.59 -22.39
N SER A 156 -17.70 5.79 -23.34
CA SER A 156 -17.67 5.12 -24.64
C SER A 156 -17.62 6.12 -25.81
N ASP A 157 -18.02 7.37 -25.60
CA ASP A 157 -17.73 8.50 -26.47
C ASP A 157 -16.72 9.45 -25.79
N ILE A 158 -15.89 10.13 -26.57
CA ILE A 158 -15.00 11.18 -26.06
C ILE A 158 -15.79 12.41 -25.58
N ALA A 159 -17.00 12.63 -26.10
CA ALA A 159 -17.91 13.68 -25.62
C ALA A 159 -18.34 13.50 -24.15
N ASP A 160 -18.36 12.25 -23.65
CA ASP A 160 -18.72 11.93 -22.25
C ASP A 160 -17.58 12.26 -21.25
N VAL A 161 -16.41 12.70 -21.73
CA VAL A 161 -15.21 12.97 -20.92
C VAL A 161 -15.30 14.34 -20.24
N ILE A 162 -16.28 14.47 -19.35
CA ILE A 162 -16.51 15.68 -18.54
C ILE A 162 -15.83 15.50 -17.18
N TYR A 163 -14.90 16.41 -16.83
CA TYR A 163 -14.18 16.37 -15.56
C TYR A 163 -14.01 17.77 -14.96
N ASP A 164 -14.41 17.91 -13.69
CA ASP A 164 -14.27 19.11 -12.85
C ASP A 164 -13.00 19.07 -11.98
N ALA A 165 -12.49 17.88 -11.72
CA ALA A 165 -11.34 17.58 -10.88
C ALA A 165 -10.33 16.68 -11.61
N PRO A 166 -9.10 16.51 -11.09
CA PRO A 166 -8.14 15.57 -11.67
C PRO A 166 -8.69 14.13 -11.69
N VAL A 167 -8.67 13.51 -12.87
CA VAL A 167 -9.14 12.13 -13.10
C VAL A 167 -8.03 11.27 -13.69
N VAL A 168 -8.10 9.97 -13.44
CA VAL A 168 -7.36 8.96 -14.21
C VAL A 168 -8.34 8.21 -15.08
N VAL A 169 -8.15 8.28 -16.39
CA VAL A 169 -8.91 7.50 -17.39
C VAL A 169 -8.09 6.26 -17.74
N GLN A 170 -8.73 5.10 -17.76
CA GLN A 170 -8.06 3.80 -17.94
C GLN A 170 -8.90 2.91 -18.85
N ARG A 171 -8.27 2.12 -19.74
CA ARG A 171 -9.02 1.20 -20.62
C ARG A 171 -9.81 0.21 -19.75
N TYR A 172 -11.11 0.07 -20.03
CA TYR A 172 -11.95 -0.88 -19.30
C TYR A 172 -11.65 -2.31 -19.78
N ILE A 173 -11.58 -3.26 -18.84
CA ILE A 173 -11.42 -4.68 -19.16
C ILE A 173 -12.80 -5.24 -19.49
N GLU A 174 -13.11 -5.33 -20.79
CA GLU A 174 -14.42 -5.73 -21.34
C GLU A 174 -14.73 -7.21 -21.15
N ARG A 175 -13.71 -8.07 -21.13
CA ARG A 175 -13.82 -9.52 -20.93
C ARG A 175 -13.13 -9.95 -19.63
N PRO A 176 -13.65 -9.59 -18.44
CA PRO A 176 -13.14 -10.11 -17.18
C PRO A 176 -13.46 -11.60 -17.06
N LEU A 177 -12.69 -12.32 -16.23
CA LEU A 177 -13.11 -13.63 -15.77
C LEU A 177 -14.39 -13.48 -14.93
N THR A 178 -15.37 -14.34 -15.18
CA THR A 178 -16.66 -14.38 -14.49
C THR A 178 -16.85 -15.69 -13.74
N VAL A 179 -17.72 -15.66 -12.73
CA VAL A 179 -18.07 -16.81 -11.87
C VAL A 179 -19.60 -16.99 -11.91
N ASP A 180 -20.07 -18.20 -11.62
CA ASP A 180 -21.48 -18.57 -11.41
C ASP A 180 -22.47 -17.97 -12.43
N GLY A 181 -22.21 -18.21 -13.72
CA GLY A 181 -23.12 -17.83 -14.81
C GLY A 181 -23.00 -16.40 -15.34
N GLY A 182 -22.02 -15.61 -14.89
CA GLY A 182 -21.69 -14.33 -15.53
C GLY A 182 -21.26 -13.21 -14.59
N TYR A 183 -21.22 -13.44 -13.27
CA TYR A 183 -20.87 -12.39 -12.32
C TYR A 183 -19.38 -12.04 -12.41
N LYS A 184 -19.11 -10.74 -12.62
CA LYS A 184 -17.77 -10.18 -12.48
C LYS A 184 -17.37 -10.18 -11.00
N PHE A 185 -16.10 -10.39 -10.71
CA PHE A 185 -15.56 -10.24 -9.36
C PHE A 185 -14.26 -9.43 -9.35
N ASP A 186 -13.87 -8.97 -8.16
CA ASP A 186 -12.52 -8.45 -7.89
C ASP A 186 -11.88 -9.16 -6.70
N LEU A 187 -10.55 -9.32 -6.72
CA LEU A 187 -9.81 -9.98 -5.65
C LEU A 187 -9.18 -8.95 -4.70
N ARG A 188 -9.38 -9.17 -3.39
CA ARG A 188 -8.61 -8.52 -2.33
C ARG A 188 -7.53 -9.47 -1.81
N ILE A 189 -6.30 -9.19 -2.22
CA ILE A 189 -5.09 -9.82 -1.68
C ILE A 189 -4.49 -8.88 -0.63
N TYR A 190 -3.99 -9.44 0.47
CA TYR A 190 -3.31 -8.69 1.52
C TYR A 190 -1.79 -8.87 1.42
N VAL A 191 -1.05 -7.76 1.52
CA VAL A 191 0.41 -7.75 1.53
C VAL A 191 0.89 -6.94 2.73
N LEU A 192 1.69 -7.55 3.60
CA LEU A 192 2.39 -6.89 4.70
C LEU A 192 3.79 -6.52 4.23
N VAL A 193 4.19 -5.26 4.36
CA VAL A 193 5.56 -4.81 4.09
C VAL A 193 6.18 -4.39 5.40
N THR A 194 7.24 -5.10 5.82
CA THR A 194 7.94 -4.87 7.10
C THR A 194 9.06 -3.86 6.94
N SER A 195 9.79 -3.92 5.82
CA SER A 195 10.93 -3.04 5.53
C SER A 195 11.06 -2.70 4.05
N PHE A 196 11.66 -1.54 3.77
CA PHE A 196 12.11 -1.11 2.43
C PHE A 196 13.63 -0.98 2.35
N GLN A 197 14.29 -0.69 3.47
CA GLN A 197 15.73 -0.45 3.60
C GLN A 197 16.18 -0.98 4.98
N PRO A 198 17.30 -1.71 5.09
CA PRO A 198 18.31 -1.98 4.05
C PRO A 198 17.87 -3.00 2.99
N ARG A 199 16.81 -3.78 3.24
CA ARG A 199 16.23 -4.75 2.30
C ARG A 199 14.71 -4.54 2.19
N LEU A 200 14.16 -4.75 1.00
CA LEU A 200 12.72 -4.85 0.80
C LEU A 200 12.22 -6.21 1.31
N GLU A 201 11.30 -6.17 2.27
CA GLU A 201 10.66 -7.35 2.84
C GLU A 201 9.14 -7.20 2.76
N ALA A 202 8.51 -8.12 2.02
CA ALA A 202 7.07 -8.14 1.80
C ALA A 202 6.53 -9.58 1.86
N PHE A 203 5.41 -9.76 2.55
CA PHE A 203 4.74 -11.03 2.78
C PHE A 203 3.34 -10.97 2.19
N VAL A 204 3.00 -11.90 1.30
CA VAL A 204 1.65 -12.04 0.74
C VAL A 204 0.88 -13.01 1.61
N SER A 205 -0.32 -12.62 2.05
CA SER A 205 -1.23 -13.50 2.79
C SER A 205 -1.75 -14.63 1.89
N THR A 206 -1.76 -15.86 2.40
CA THR A 206 -2.48 -16.99 1.77
C THR A 206 -3.99 -16.81 1.81
N LEU A 207 -4.49 -15.98 2.72
CA LEU A 207 -5.90 -15.62 2.84
C LEU A 207 -6.19 -14.28 2.15
N GLY A 208 -7.21 -14.30 1.30
CA GLY A 208 -7.82 -13.14 0.65
C GLY A 208 -9.32 -13.38 0.45
N PHE A 209 -10.00 -12.48 -0.25
CA PHE A 209 -11.41 -12.68 -0.59
C PHE A 209 -11.76 -12.10 -1.96
N ALA A 210 -12.69 -12.75 -2.66
CA ALA A 210 -13.34 -12.20 -3.83
C ALA A 210 -14.52 -11.32 -3.41
N ARG A 211 -14.76 -10.24 -4.16
CA ARG A 211 -15.97 -9.44 -4.11
C ARG A 211 -16.71 -9.64 -5.41
N ILE A 212 -17.86 -10.30 -5.35
CA ILE A 212 -18.75 -10.55 -6.48
C ILE A 212 -19.59 -9.30 -6.71
N ALA A 213 -19.87 -8.96 -7.97
CA ALA A 213 -20.68 -7.83 -8.40
C ALA A 213 -22.19 -8.10 -8.32
#